data_AF-A0A662AK72-F1
#
_entry.id   AF-A0A662AK72-F1
#
_cell.length_a   1.000
_cell.length_b   1.000
_cell.length_c   1.000
_cell.angle_alpha   90.00
_cell.angle_beta   90.00
_cell.angle_gamma   90.00
#
_symmetry.space_group_name_H-M   'P 1'
#
loop_
_entity.id
_entity.type
_entity.pdbx_description
1 polymer ?
#
loop_
_entity_poly.entity_id
_entity_poly.type
_entity_poly.pdbx_seq_one_letter_code
_entity_poly.pdbx_strand_id
1 'polypeptide(L)'
;NPRMAEFDAIVDLARERGWNLVFNLMAENMEKAEQLVGDDLIFLMNENRELLLNYYRAKGVLVVDNLSGVEDSQFTDQNWTTEHYAEKGRKAIAKRVAAAMKIWYPDDYWEAGY
;
A
#
# COMPACT_ATOMS: atom_id res chain seq x y z
N ASN A 1 10.01 -5.62 15.93
CA ASN A 1 8.70 -6.16 15.50
C ASN A 1 8.95 -7.36 14.61
N PRO A 2 8.46 -8.58 14.92
CA PRO A 2 8.72 -9.79 14.12
C PRO A 2 8.27 -9.69 12.65
N ARG A 3 7.14 -9.02 12.35
CA ARG A 3 6.69 -8.83 10.98
C ARG A 3 7.66 -7.95 10.19
N MET A 4 8.15 -6.86 10.80
CA MET A 4 9.15 -6.01 10.15
C MET A 4 10.45 -6.76 9.84
N ALA A 5 10.88 -7.68 10.72
CA ALA A 5 12.07 -8.50 10.50
C ALA A 5 11.92 -9.46 9.30
N GLU A 6 10.71 -9.99 9.07
CA GLU A 6 10.44 -10.82 7.89
C GLU A 6 10.43 -9.99 6.60
N PHE A 7 9.82 -8.80 6.62
CA PHE A 7 9.89 -7.87 5.49
C PHE A 7 11.33 -7.42 5.22
N ASP A 8 12.15 -7.22 6.26
CA ASP A 8 13.58 -6.96 6.10
C ASP A 8 14.31 -8.10 5.38
N ALA A 9 13.98 -9.35 5.67
CA ALA A 9 14.54 -10.49 4.95
C ALA A 9 14.17 -10.48 3.45
N ILE A 10 12.97 -9.99 3.10
CA ILE A 10 12.58 -9.79 1.69
C ILE A 10 13.42 -8.67 1.04
N VAL A 11 13.64 -7.57 1.77
CA VAL A 11 14.50 -6.46 1.29
C VAL A 11 15.91 -6.94 1.02
N ASP A 12 16.50 -7.70 1.95
CA ASP A 12 17.85 -8.21 1.82
C ASP A 12 17.96 -9.22 0.67
N LEU A 13 16.97 -10.12 0.52
CA LEU A 13 16.92 -11.04 -0.61
C LEU A 13 16.81 -10.31 -1.95
N ALA A 14 15.95 -9.31 -2.07
CA ALA A 14 15.82 -8.53 -3.29
C ALA A 14 17.13 -7.79 -3.63
N ARG A 15 17.82 -7.25 -2.63
CA ARG A 15 19.13 -6.61 -2.80
C ARG A 15 20.18 -7.60 -3.29
N GLU A 16 20.27 -8.79 -2.69
CA GLU A 16 21.19 -9.85 -3.10
C GLU A 16 20.95 -10.28 -4.56
N ARG A 17 19.69 -10.33 -4.98
CA ARG A 17 19.28 -10.74 -6.33
C ARG A 17 19.32 -9.61 -7.37
N GLY A 18 19.59 -8.37 -6.95
CA GLY A 18 19.55 -7.20 -7.83
C GLY A 18 18.15 -6.86 -8.34
N TRP A 19 17.10 -7.14 -7.56
CA TRP A 19 15.71 -6.84 -7.91
C TRP A 19 15.28 -5.46 -7.45
N ASN A 20 14.49 -4.78 -8.29
CA ASN A 20 13.77 -3.57 -7.90
C ASN A 20 12.55 -3.95 -7.05
N LEU A 21 12.66 -3.79 -5.73
CA LEU A 21 11.59 -4.15 -4.80
C LEU A 21 10.57 -3.01 -4.65
N VAL A 22 9.29 -3.36 -4.78
CA VAL A 22 8.15 -2.49 -4.48
C VAL A 22 7.33 -3.08 -3.36
N PHE A 23 7.09 -2.31 -2.31
CA PHE A 23 6.05 -2.61 -1.34
C PHE A 23 4.81 -1.79 -1.63
N ASN A 24 3.70 -2.47 -1.87
CA ASN A 24 2.38 -1.87 -1.98
C ASN A 24 1.73 -1.87 -0.59
N LEU A 25 1.69 -0.72 0.08
CA LEU A 25 0.94 -0.59 1.32
C LEU A 25 -0.55 -0.62 0.96
N MET A 26 -1.22 -1.71 1.34
CA MET A 26 -2.61 -1.98 0.98
C MET A 26 -3.55 -0.88 1.51
N ALA A 27 -4.65 -0.66 0.79
CA ALA A 27 -5.70 0.22 1.25
C ALA A 27 -6.49 -0.42 2.39
N GLU A 28 -6.93 0.40 3.31
CA GLU A 28 -7.84 -0.01 4.38
C GLU A 28 -9.06 0.89 4.34
N ASN A 29 -10.17 0.40 4.89
CA ASN A 29 -11.41 1.17 4.92
C ASN A 29 -11.37 2.22 6.05
N MET A 30 -10.59 3.28 5.82
CA MET A 30 -10.37 4.36 6.77
C MET A 30 -11.69 5.04 7.18
N GLU A 31 -12.61 5.21 6.23
CA GLU A 31 -13.94 5.80 6.48
C GLU A 31 -14.76 4.92 7.44
N LYS A 32 -14.79 3.59 7.22
CA LYS A 32 -15.50 2.66 8.13
C LYS A 32 -14.81 2.55 9.49
N ALA A 33 -13.49 2.54 9.52
CA ALA A 33 -12.71 2.49 10.75
C ALA A 33 -13.01 3.71 11.65
N GLU A 34 -13.06 4.91 11.06
CA GLU A 34 -13.44 6.14 11.74
C GLU A 34 -14.88 6.06 12.24
N GLN A 35 -15.81 5.60 11.41
CA GLN A 35 -17.21 5.46 11.79
C GLN A 35 -17.42 4.50 12.98
N LEU A 36 -16.67 3.40 13.05
CA LEU A 36 -16.87 2.34 14.04
C LEU A 36 -16.10 2.58 15.34
N VAL A 37 -14.90 3.13 15.26
CA VAL A 37 -13.95 3.21 16.40
C VAL A 37 -13.56 4.65 16.73
N GLY A 38 -13.64 5.56 15.76
CA GLY A 38 -13.31 6.97 15.91
C GLY A 38 -11.84 7.30 15.62
N ASP A 39 -11.50 8.57 15.87
CA ASP A 39 -10.25 9.21 15.46
C ASP A 39 -8.99 8.56 16.03
N ASP A 40 -9.06 7.93 17.21
CA ASP A 40 -7.91 7.27 17.83
C ASP A 40 -7.38 6.11 16.97
N LEU A 41 -8.28 5.33 16.35
CA LEU A 41 -7.86 4.26 15.45
C LEU A 41 -7.22 4.84 14.18
N ILE A 42 -7.83 5.89 13.62
CA ILE A 42 -7.31 6.59 12.45
C ILE A 42 -5.93 7.17 12.71
N PHE A 43 -5.73 7.77 13.88
CA PHE A 43 -4.43 8.27 14.32
C PHE A 43 -3.39 7.14 14.33
N LEU A 44 -3.69 6.01 14.98
CA LEU A 44 -2.78 4.86 15.05
C LEU A 44 -2.47 4.26 13.68
N MET A 45 -3.45 4.17 12.78
CA MET A 45 -3.25 3.68 11.41
C MET A 45 -2.32 4.61 10.62
N ASN A 46 -2.49 5.93 10.75
CA ASN A 46 -1.60 6.91 10.12
C ASN A 46 -0.19 6.88 10.71
N GLU A 47 -0.03 6.79 12.03
CA GLU A 47 1.29 6.68 12.66
C GLU A 47 2.04 5.42 12.19
N ASN A 48 1.34 4.29 12.08
CA ASN A 48 1.91 3.06 11.55
C ASN A 48 2.28 3.20 10.06
N ARG A 49 1.45 3.85 9.25
CA ARG A 49 1.76 4.16 7.86
C ARG A 49 3.05 4.95 7.76
N GLU A 50 3.16 6.07 8.47
CA GLU A 50 4.35 6.92 8.41
C GLU A 50 5.60 6.19 8.86
N LEU A 51 5.51 5.38 9.93
CA LEU A 51 6.61 4.54 10.38
C LEU A 51 7.08 3.60 9.27
N LEU A 52 6.17 2.86 8.63
CA LEU A 52 6.50 1.88 7.59
C LEU A 52 7.04 2.56 6.33
N LEU A 53 6.43 3.67 5.89
CA LEU A 53 6.90 4.46 4.75
C LEU A 53 8.33 4.95 4.99
N ASN A 54 8.59 5.59 6.12
CA ASN A 54 9.90 6.13 6.44
C ASN A 54 10.95 5.03 6.56
N TYR A 55 10.61 3.95 7.27
CA TYR A 55 11.54 2.85 7.52
C TYR A 55 11.99 2.15 6.23
N TYR A 56 11.07 1.77 5.35
CA TYR A 56 11.43 1.04 4.13
C TYR A 56 11.96 1.95 3.01
N ARG A 57 11.49 3.21 2.91
CA ARG A 57 12.09 4.19 1.99
C ARG A 57 13.53 4.49 2.34
N ALA A 58 13.86 4.63 3.63
CA ALA A 58 15.25 4.81 4.09
C ALA A 58 16.16 3.63 3.72
N LYS A 59 15.58 2.44 3.49
CA LYS A 59 16.28 1.23 3.02
C LYS A 59 16.36 1.12 1.49
N GLY A 60 15.91 2.13 0.76
CA GLY A 60 15.91 2.17 -0.70
C GLY A 60 14.77 1.39 -1.36
N VAL A 61 13.76 0.98 -0.60
CA VAL A 61 12.57 0.30 -1.15
C VAL A 61 11.59 1.35 -1.66
N LEU A 62 11.03 1.13 -2.86
CA LEU A 62 9.90 1.93 -3.32
C LEU A 62 8.64 1.48 -2.57
N VAL A 63 8.06 2.36 -1.75
CA VAL A 63 6.79 2.09 -1.06
C VAL A 63 5.69 2.93 -1.66
N VAL A 64 4.70 2.25 -2.27
CA VAL A 64 3.49 2.84 -2.83
C VAL A 64 2.44 2.87 -1.74
N ASP A 65 2.10 4.08 -1.30
CA ASP A 65 1.11 4.30 -0.26
C ASP A 65 -0.31 4.29 -0.85
N ASN A 66 -1.11 3.30 -0.44
CA ASN A 66 -2.51 3.25 -0.77
C ASN A 66 -3.45 3.20 0.43
N LEU A 67 -2.99 3.46 1.66
CA LEU A 67 -3.81 3.25 2.86
C LEU A 67 -5.21 3.87 2.76
N SER A 68 -5.29 5.11 2.27
CA SER A 68 -6.54 5.87 2.03
C SER A 68 -6.92 5.96 0.54
N GLY A 69 -6.43 5.04 -0.28
CA GLY A 69 -6.56 5.06 -1.74
C GLY A 69 -7.89 4.56 -2.29
N VAL A 70 -8.73 3.98 -1.44
CA VAL A 70 -10.00 3.35 -1.80
C VAL A 70 -11.09 3.86 -0.86
N GLU A 71 -12.20 4.31 -1.43
CA GLU A 71 -13.40 4.79 -0.71
C GLU A 71 -14.23 3.62 -0.13
N ASP A 72 -15.00 3.84 0.95
CA ASP A 72 -15.81 2.79 1.64
C ASP A 72 -16.69 2.00 0.66
N SER A 73 -17.30 2.71 -0.31
CA SER A 73 -18.21 2.10 -1.30
C SER A 73 -17.55 1.06 -2.22
N GLN A 74 -16.23 1.00 -2.24
CA GLN A 74 -15.46 0.03 -3.02
C GLN A 74 -15.00 -1.17 -2.21
N PHE A 75 -15.29 -1.25 -0.91
CA PHE A 75 -15.02 -2.45 -0.11
C PHE A 75 -16.22 -3.41 -0.18
N THR A 76 -15.97 -4.68 -0.51
CA THR A 76 -17.04 -5.67 -0.66
C THR A 76 -17.47 -6.27 0.66
N ASP A 77 -16.56 -6.36 1.63
CA ASP A 77 -16.83 -6.88 2.97
C ASP A 77 -16.87 -5.72 3.97
N GLN A 78 -18.06 -5.23 4.30
CA GLN A 78 -18.24 -4.11 5.24
C GLN A 78 -18.42 -4.55 6.70
N ASN A 79 -18.62 -5.86 6.93
CA ASN A 79 -18.87 -6.42 8.27
C ASN A 79 -17.61 -7.02 8.91
N TRP A 80 -16.48 -7.04 8.19
CA TRP A 80 -15.19 -7.53 8.69
C TRP A 80 -14.06 -6.79 7.98
N THR A 81 -12.94 -6.54 8.66
CA THR A 81 -11.76 -5.90 8.08
C THR A 81 -11.12 -6.85 7.07
N THR A 82 -11.45 -6.71 5.79
CA THR A 82 -10.74 -7.39 4.71
C THR A 82 -10.36 -6.39 3.64
N GLU A 83 -9.20 -6.59 3.04
CA GLU A 83 -8.64 -5.80 1.94
C GLU A 83 -9.29 -6.07 0.57
N HIS A 84 -10.53 -6.57 0.53
CA HIS A 84 -11.22 -6.93 -0.70
C HIS A 84 -11.93 -5.73 -1.33
N TYR A 85 -11.34 -5.22 -2.41
CA TYR A 85 -11.93 -4.12 -3.18
C TYR A 85 -12.68 -4.60 -4.43
N ALA A 86 -13.75 -3.88 -4.74
CA ALA A 86 -14.41 -3.89 -6.02
C ALA A 86 -13.46 -3.43 -7.15
N GLU A 87 -13.90 -3.62 -8.39
CA GLU A 87 -13.06 -3.39 -9.58
C GLU A 87 -12.44 -1.99 -9.63
N LYS A 88 -13.21 -0.92 -9.35
CA LYS A 88 -12.69 0.45 -9.36
C LYS A 88 -11.62 0.66 -8.29
N GLY A 89 -11.79 0.10 -7.08
CA GLY A 89 -10.75 0.09 -6.05
C GLY A 89 -9.46 -0.59 -6.53
N ARG A 90 -9.54 -1.82 -7.05
CA ARG A 90 -8.38 -2.55 -7.60
C ARG A 90 -7.67 -1.78 -8.73
N LYS A 91 -8.45 -1.16 -9.61
CA LYS A 91 -7.95 -0.32 -10.71
C LYS A 91 -7.20 0.91 -10.20
N ALA A 92 -7.69 1.57 -9.15
CA ALA A 92 -7.02 2.70 -8.53
C ALA A 92 -5.66 2.30 -7.92
N ILE A 93 -5.59 1.17 -7.21
CA ILE A 93 -4.33 0.62 -6.68
C ILE A 93 -3.35 0.32 -7.81
N ALA A 94 -3.80 -0.41 -8.83
CA ALA A 94 -2.98 -0.81 -9.97
C ALA A 94 -2.39 0.41 -10.70
N LYS A 95 -3.19 1.45 -10.93
CA LYS A 95 -2.74 2.70 -11.58
C LYS A 95 -1.62 3.37 -10.78
N ARG A 96 -1.75 3.44 -9.45
CA ARG A 96 -0.74 4.05 -8.58
C ARG A 96 0.56 3.25 -8.54
N VAL A 97 0.47 1.92 -8.45
CA VAL A 97 1.65 1.03 -8.49
C VAL A 97 2.37 1.16 -9.82
N ALA A 98 1.64 1.06 -10.94
CA ALA A 98 2.21 1.21 -12.28
C ALA A 98 2.89 2.57 -12.47
N ALA A 99 2.24 3.66 -12.03
CA ALA A 99 2.81 5.00 -12.11
C ALA A 99 4.09 5.15 -11.27
N ALA A 100 4.16 4.52 -10.09
CA ALA A 100 5.35 4.58 -9.24
C ALA A 100 6.55 3.84 -9.85
N MET A 101 6.32 2.76 -10.60
CA MET A 101 7.37 1.96 -11.25
C MET A 101 8.04 2.66 -12.45
N LYS A 102 7.50 3.79 -12.92
CA LYS A 102 8.06 4.59 -14.02
C LYS A 102 9.49 5.06 -13.77
N ILE A 103 9.94 5.12 -12.53
CA ILE A 103 11.31 5.49 -12.17
C ILE A 103 12.35 4.51 -12.75
N TRP A 104 11.97 3.25 -12.97
CA TRP A 104 12.83 2.23 -13.55
C TRP A 104 12.44 1.87 -14.98
N TYR A 105 11.14 1.93 -15.29
CA TYR A 105 10.59 1.47 -16.56
C TYR A 105 9.68 2.53 -17.22
N PRO A 106 10.23 3.70 -17.61
CA PRO A 106 9.42 4.80 -18.14
C PRO A 106 8.79 4.46 -19.49
N ASP A 107 9.49 3.71 -20.34
CA ASP A 107 9.06 3.35 -21.69
C ASP A 107 8.07 2.18 -21.72
N ASP A 108 8.01 1.38 -20.65
CA ASP A 108 7.07 0.27 -20.50
C ASP A 108 5.74 0.70 -19.85
N TYR A 109 5.66 1.93 -19.34
CA TYR A 109 4.44 2.42 -18.72
C TYR A 109 3.37 2.72 -19.76
N TRP A 110 2.18 2.16 -19.55
CA TRP A 110 0.99 2.48 -20.30
C TRP A 110 -0.13 2.91 -19.36
N GLU A 111 -0.78 4.04 -19.69
CA GLU A 111 -1.94 4.48 -18.93
C GLU A 111 -3.14 3.58 -19.26
N ALA A 112 -3.61 2.87 -18.25
CA ALA A 112 -4.77 2.03 -18.41
C ALA A 112 -6.03 2.89 -18.58
N GLY A 113 -6.67 2.78 -19.74
CA GLY A 113 -7.82 3.60 -20.16
C GLY A 113 -9.15 3.26 -19.49
N TYR A 114 -9.13 2.96 -18.19
CA TYR A 114 -10.30 2.61 -17.38
C TYR A 114 -10.45 3.51 -16.15
#